data_AF-A0A257M0H8-F1
#
_entry.id   AF-A0A257M0H8-F1
#
_cell.length_a   1.000
_cell.length_b   1.000
_cell.length_c   1.000
_cell.angle_alpha   90.00
_cell.angle_beta   90.00
_cell.angle_gamma   90.00
#
_symmetry.space_group_name_H-M   'P 1'
#
loop_
_entity.id
_entity.type
_entity.pdbx_description
1 polymer ?
#
loop_
_entity_poly.entity_id
_entity_poly.type
_entity_poly.pdbx_seq_one_letter_code
_entity_poly.pdbx_strand_id
1 'polypeptide(L)'
;MRHFIRRLIAESLEREQVFPTRLTDTQKVTDLIQALRPLKVPAGLVRLGPPRDGGYLVPDDLTGIAACFSPGVEQQSGFEFDC
;
A
#
# COMPACT_ATOMS: atom_id res chain seq x y z
N MET A 1 -32.20 -19.54 28.02
CA MET A 1 -31.33 -20.49 27.30
C MET A 1 -30.23 -19.81 26.47
N ARG A 2 -30.57 -18.90 25.53
CA ARG A 2 -29.59 -18.18 24.68
C ARG A 2 -28.51 -17.37 25.43
N HIS A 3 -28.87 -16.69 26.51
CA HIS A 3 -27.94 -15.89 27.32
C HIS A 3 -26.92 -16.75 28.07
N PHE A 4 -27.35 -17.93 28.54
CA PHE A 4 -26.50 -18.88 29.23
C PHE A 4 -25.45 -19.49 28.28
N ILE A 5 -25.85 -19.88 27.07
CA ILE A 5 -24.94 -20.42 26.05
C ILE A 5 -23.91 -19.38 25.61
N ARG A 6 -24.32 -18.12 25.38
CA ARG A 6 -23.39 -17.04 25.02
C ARG A 6 -22.34 -16.79 26.10
N ARG A 7 -22.74 -16.85 27.37
CA ARG A 7 -21.83 -16.68 28.51
C ARG A 7 -20.79 -17.80 28.57
N LEU A 8 -21.21 -19.05 28.45
CA LEU A 8 -20.28 -20.19 28.43
C LEU A 8 -19.29 -20.12 27.26
N ILE A 9 -19.74 -19.70 26.07
CA ILE A 9 -18.86 -19.53 24.90
C ILE A 9 -17.86 -18.40 25.15
N ALA A 10 -18.29 -17.25 25.67
CA ALA A 10 -17.40 -16.13 25.96
C ALA A 10 -16.33 -16.51 27.01
N GLU A 11 -16.74 -17.14 28.12
CA GLU A 11 -15.82 -17.59 29.17
C GLU A 11 -14.81 -18.63 28.65
N SER A 12 -15.22 -19.51 27.73
CA SER A 12 -14.31 -20.45 27.09
C SER A 12 -13.31 -19.77 26.15
N LEU A 13 -13.75 -18.77 25.37
CA LEU A 13 -12.87 -18.04 24.45
C LEU A 13 -11.88 -17.13 25.19
N GLU A 14 -12.29 -16.51 26.29
CA GLU A 14 -11.42 -15.71 27.15
C GLU A 14 -10.29 -16.55 27.77
N ARG A 15 -10.59 -17.78 28.21
CA ARG A 15 -9.57 -18.70 28.76
C ARG A 15 -8.48 -19.06 27.76
N GLU A 16 -8.86 -19.17 26.49
CA GLU A 16 -7.94 -19.46 25.37
C GLU A 16 -7.33 -18.19 24.77
N GLN A 17 -7.52 -17.01 25.40
CA GLN A 17 -7.05 -15.71 24.90
C GLN A 17 -7.55 -15.36 23.48
N VAL A 18 -8.73 -15.89 23.11
CA VAL A 18 -9.35 -15.65 21.80
C VAL A 18 -10.33 -14.48 21.91
N PHE A 19 -10.14 -13.47 21.08
CA PHE A 19 -11.01 -12.29 20.98
C PHE A 19 -11.87 -12.37 19.71
N PRO A 20 -13.09 -12.95 19.77
CA PRO A 20 -13.95 -13.04 18.60
C PRO A 20 -14.43 -11.65 18.18
N THR A 21 -13.92 -11.15 17.06
CA THR A 21 -14.40 -9.92 16.42
C THR A 21 -15.23 -10.25 15.19
N ARG A 22 -16.01 -9.27 14.70
CA ARG A 22 -16.66 -9.41 13.40
C ARG A 22 -15.61 -9.41 12.31
N LEU A 23 -15.63 -10.43 11.47
CA LEU A 23 -14.80 -10.46 10.27
C LEU A 23 -15.26 -9.36 9.30
N THR A 24 -14.29 -8.70 8.67
CA THR A 24 -14.58 -7.81 7.54
C THR A 24 -15.14 -8.65 6.39
N ASP A 25 -16.17 -8.13 5.72
CA ASP A 25 -16.74 -8.75 4.53
C ASP A 25 -15.66 -8.97 3.46
N THR A 26 -15.55 -10.22 2.98
CA THR A 26 -14.60 -10.61 1.93
C THR A 26 -14.71 -9.75 0.68
N GLN A 27 -15.91 -9.29 0.33
CA GLN A 27 -16.09 -8.42 -0.84
C GLN A 27 -15.39 -7.08 -0.65
N LYS A 28 -15.50 -6.47 0.54
CA LYS A 28 -14.82 -5.21 0.86
C LYS A 28 -13.30 -5.33 0.77
N VAL A 29 -12.76 -6.46 1.22
CA VAL A 29 -11.31 -6.75 1.11
C VAL A 29 -10.92 -6.91 -0.37
N THR A 30 -11.73 -7.63 -1.14
CA THR A 30 -11.50 -7.85 -2.57
C THR A 30 -11.52 -6.55 -3.36
N ASP A 31 -12.52 -5.70 -3.12
CA ASP A 31 -12.67 -4.40 -3.78
C ASP A 31 -11.50 -3.47 -3.47
N LEU A 32 -11.04 -3.45 -2.21
CA LEU A 32 -9.86 -2.69 -1.82
C LEU A 32 -8.60 -3.17 -2.56
N ILE A 33 -8.38 -4.49 -2.60
CA ILE A 33 -7.24 -5.07 -3.32
C ILE A 33 -7.30 -4.69 -4.80
N GLN A 34 -8.48 -4.73 -5.43
CA GLN A 34 -8.66 -4.34 -6.83
C GLN A 34 -8.37 -2.85 -7.05
N ALA A 35 -8.85 -1.98 -6.17
CA ALA A 35 -8.64 -0.53 -6.25
C ALA A 35 -7.16 -0.12 -6.08
N LEU A 36 -6.39 -0.90 -5.32
CA LEU A 36 -4.96 -0.66 -5.10
C LEU A 36 -4.05 -1.31 -6.17
N ARG A 37 -4.61 -2.03 -7.16
CA ARG A 37 -3.79 -2.66 -8.20
C ARG A 37 -3.05 -1.58 -9.03
N PRO A 38 -1.74 -1.76 -9.28
CA PRO A 38 -1.02 -0.87 -10.17
C PRO A 38 -1.70 -0.78 -11.53
N LEU A 39 -1.87 0.44 -12.04
CA LEU A 39 -2.36 0.67 -13.39
C LEU A 39 -1.22 0.47 -14.38
N LYS A 40 -1.53 -0.12 -15.54
CA LYS A 40 -0.56 -0.25 -16.63
C LYS A 40 -0.30 1.15 -17.20
N VAL A 41 0.94 1.61 -17.12
CA VAL A 41 1.41 2.84 -17.78
C VAL A 41 1.83 2.46 -19.21
N PRO A 42 1.19 3.00 -20.27
CA PRO A 42 1.48 2.59 -21.65
C PRO A 42 2.94 2.79 -22.06
N ALA A 43 3.56 3.89 -21.63
CA ALA A 43 4.96 4.21 -21.89
C ALA A 43 5.94 3.31 -21.10
N GLY A 44 5.47 2.51 -20.13
CA GLY A 44 6.35 1.88 -19.15
C GLY A 44 6.73 2.84 -18.02
N LEU A 45 7.62 2.39 -17.14
CA LEU A 45 8.12 3.17 -16.01
C LEU A 45 9.64 3.11 -15.97
N VAL A 46 10.29 4.27 -15.82
CA VAL A 46 11.72 4.40 -15.52
C VAL A 46 11.89 4.88 -14.09
N ARG A 47 12.99 4.46 -13.45
CA ARG A 47 13.34 4.89 -12.10
C ARG A 47 14.36 6.02 -12.18
N LEU A 48 14.05 7.16 -11.59
CA LEU A 48 14.96 8.31 -11.47
C LEU A 48 15.30 8.57 -10.00
N GLY A 49 16.54 8.94 -9.71
CA GLY A 49 17.04 9.25 -8.38
C GLY A 49 17.92 8.15 -7.76
N PRO A 50 18.42 8.38 -6.53
CA PRO A 50 19.46 7.57 -5.89
C PRO A 50 19.14 6.06 -5.91
N PRO A 51 20.13 5.16 -5.91
CA PRO A 51 19.90 3.72 -6.14
C PRO A 51 19.05 3.00 -5.08
N ARG A 52 18.77 3.63 -3.93
CA ARG A 52 18.03 3.03 -2.81
C ARG A 52 16.73 3.79 -2.53
N ASP A 53 16.70 4.55 -1.44
CA ASP A 53 15.55 5.37 -1.09
C ASP A 53 15.58 6.71 -1.85
N GLY A 54 14.42 7.36 -1.95
CA GLY A 54 14.28 8.67 -2.60
C GLY A 54 14.24 8.63 -4.13
N GLY A 55 14.17 7.45 -4.74
CA GLY A 55 13.93 7.31 -6.19
C GLY A 55 12.44 7.30 -6.52
N TYR A 56 12.09 7.83 -7.69
CA TYR A 56 10.73 7.92 -8.20
C TYR A 56 10.55 7.01 -9.41
N LEU A 57 9.41 6.32 -9.50
CA LEU A 57 8.97 5.69 -10.74
C LEU A 57 8.15 6.70 -11.53
N VAL A 58 8.62 7.06 -12.71
CA VAL A 58 7.95 8.00 -13.62
C VAL A 58 7.71 7.33 -14.98
N PRO A 59 6.73 7.79 -15.77
CA PRO A 59 6.55 7.30 -17.14
C PRO A 59 7.83 7.48 -17.97
N ASP A 60 8.17 6.47 -18.76
CA ASP A 60 9.28 6.55 -19.73
C ASP A 60 8.83 7.31 -20.99
N ASP A 61 8.44 8.57 -20.79
CA ASP A 61 7.97 9.50 -21.83
C ASP A 61 8.45 10.92 -21.51
N LEU A 62 9.76 11.06 -21.36
CA LEU A 62 10.41 12.34 -21.02
C LEU A 62 10.81 13.15 -22.27
N THR A 63 10.39 12.71 -23.46
CA THR A 63 10.78 13.37 -24.72
C THR A 63 10.28 14.81 -24.76
N GLY A 64 11.19 15.76 -24.89
CA GLY A 64 10.87 17.20 -24.93
C GLY A 64 10.76 17.87 -23.55
N ILE A 65 10.94 17.12 -22.46
CA ILE A 65 11.10 17.69 -21.11
C ILE A 65 12.56 18.13 -20.97
N ALA A 66 12.78 19.41 -20.63
CA ALA A 66 14.13 19.99 -20.56
C ALA A 66 14.84 19.75 -19.22
N ALA A 67 14.08 19.54 -18.15
CA ALA A 67 14.60 19.27 -16.80
C ALA A 67 13.50 18.70 -15.91
N CYS A 68 13.87 17.85 -14.95
CA CYS A 68 12.99 17.32 -13.92
C CYS A 68 13.49 17.77 -12.53
N PHE A 69 12.56 18.10 -11.63
CA PHE A 69 12.87 18.50 -10.26
C PHE A 69 11.95 17.79 -9.26
N SER A 70 12.52 17.43 -8.12
CA SER A 70 11.86 16.82 -6.98
C SER A 70 12.11 17.66 -5.71
N PRO A 71 11.23 17.58 -4.71
CA PRO A 71 11.50 18.18 -3.40
C PRO A 71 12.57 17.41 -2.59
N GLY A 72 13.07 16.28 -3.11
CA GLY A 72 13.92 15.35 -2.37
C GLY A 72 13.16 14.53 -1.32
N VAL A 73 13.87 13.57 -0.72
CA VAL A 73 13.40 12.76 0.41
C VAL A 73 14.50 12.72 1.45
N GLU A 74 14.20 13.22 2.65
CA GLU A 74 15.19 13.34 3.74
C GLU A 74 16.45 14.12 3.29
N GLN A 75 17.63 13.48 3.26
CA GLN A 75 18.90 14.08 2.82
C GLN A 75 19.23 13.73 1.36
N GLN A 76 18.28 13.18 0.60
CA GLN A 76 18.46 12.74 -0.79
C GLN A 76 17.79 13.70 -1.77
N SER A 77 18.55 14.21 -2.74
CA SER A 77 18.09 15.07 -3.84
C SER A 77 18.81 14.70 -5.15
N GLY A 78 18.78 13.41 -5.50
CA GLY A 78 19.52 12.87 -6.65
C GLY A 78 18.68 12.75 -7.93
N PHE A 79 17.40 13.12 -7.90
CA PHE A 79 16.45 12.87 -8.99
C PHE A 79 16.75 13.68 -10.25
N GLU A 80 17.18 14.93 -10.07
CA GLU A 80 17.46 15.92 -11.11
C GLU A 80 18.63 15.53 -12.03
N PHE A 81 19.48 14.60 -11.57
CA PHE A 81 20.68 14.17 -12.30
C PHE A 81 20.45 12.97 -13.22
N ASP A 82 19.28 12.33 -13.13
CA ASP A 82 18.96 11.12 -13.89
C ASP A 82 17.98 11.37 -15.05
N CYS A 83 17.48 12.60 -15.21
CA CYS A 83 16.51 12.98 -16.25
C CYS A 83 17.12 13.54 -17.53
#